data_AF-A0A3S2C7E1-F1
#
_entry.id   AF-A0A3S2C7E1-F1
#
_cell.length_a   1.000
_cell.length_b   1.000
_cell.length_c   1.000
_cell.angle_alpha   90.00
_cell.angle_beta   90.00
_cell.angle_gamma   90.00
#
_symmetry.space_group_name_H-M   'P 1'
#
loop_
_entity.id
_entity.type
_entity.pdbx_description
1 polymer ?
#
loop_
_entity_poly.entity_id
_entity_poly.type
_entity_poly.pdbx_seq_one_letter_code
_entity_poly.pdbx_strand_id
1 'polypeptide(L)'
;MPQSPAPVFETADEISAASVVVILQTAQTGFGPRASTLDAEMGGILSRACSDPAALAESGTCIDLIAPQSVSTKRVVILALGKAEAVTTLSLARAGGLLAAHLEGKGECAPTLVLDPIAGVDLPGAEILARVALGMRLRRYRFDMRNRRQGAGADRTLRVKLVGARGPDLTAALARINAIADGVEYARTLVNLPPNHLHPDNFHDHLEPLREAGIDIEMLDAAQLKELGMNALLAVGSGSARPPRVAVLRYRGKGAPAQPLAFVGKGVCFDSGGLCIKGGAQMFDMKADMGGAAAVVGLLIALARQGSPVHIVGVLGIAENMPSGTALKPRDIITTASGQTVEVFDTDAEGRLLLADCLHYAATRFNPLVIVDLATLTYSVTRGLGSIFA
;
A
#
# COMPACT_ATOMS: atom_id res chain seq x y z
N MET A 1 7.21 -12.90 -2.34
CA MET A 1 6.12 -13.01 -1.34
C MET A 1 6.52 -12.32 -0.05
N PRO A 2 5.60 -11.61 0.63
CA PRO A 2 5.83 -11.10 1.98
C PRO A 2 6.25 -12.25 2.90
N GLN A 3 7.17 -11.99 3.82
CA GLN A 3 7.69 -13.07 4.68
C GLN A 3 6.90 -13.26 5.97
N SER A 4 6.00 -12.34 6.26
CA SER A 4 5.18 -12.32 7.47
C SER A 4 3.81 -12.92 7.18
N PRO A 5 3.27 -13.77 8.06
CA PRO A 5 1.90 -14.22 7.93
C PRO A 5 0.94 -13.03 8.06
N ALA A 6 -0.10 -13.01 7.22
CA ALA A 6 -1.15 -12.01 7.30
C ALA A 6 -1.84 -12.06 8.68
N PRO A 7 -2.08 -10.91 9.35
CA PRO A 7 -2.86 -10.88 10.56
C PRO A 7 -4.29 -11.37 10.35
N VAL A 8 -4.86 -11.96 11.39
CA VAL A 8 -6.23 -12.46 11.41
C VAL A 8 -7.05 -11.56 12.33
N PHE A 9 -8.20 -11.09 11.86
CA PHE A 9 -9.12 -10.24 12.63
C PHE A 9 -10.45 -10.97 12.81
N GLU A 10 -10.83 -11.22 14.07
CA GLU A 10 -12.01 -12.00 14.45
C GLU A 10 -12.93 -11.16 15.34
N THR A 11 -14.25 -11.27 15.18
CA THR A 11 -15.21 -10.58 16.03
C THR A 11 -15.44 -11.33 17.34
N ALA A 12 -15.61 -10.61 18.45
CA ALA A 12 -15.97 -11.17 19.74
C ALA A 12 -17.05 -10.33 20.44
N ASP A 13 -17.95 -10.98 21.19
CA ASP A 13 -19.05 -10.32 21.89
C ASP A 13 -18.59 -9.59 23.15
N GLU A 14 -17.64 -10.19 23.87
CA GLU A 14 -17.15 -9.77 25.17
C GLU A 14 -15.62 -9.79 25.23
N ILE A 15 -15.09 -9.10 26.24
CA ILE A 15 -13.67 -9.17 26.59
C ILE A 15 -13.42 -10.57 27.19
N SER A 16 -13.14 -11.55 26.34
CA SER A 16 -12.74 -12.89 26.78
C SER A 16 -11.39 -12.84 27.51
N ALA A 17 -11.05 -13.87 28.30
CA ALA A 17 -9.74 -14.03 28.94
C ALA A 17 -8.58 -13.98 27.92
N ALA A 18 -8.15 -12.77 27.60
CA ALA A 18 -7.08 -12.45 26.67
C ALA A 18 -5.86 -12.07 27.48
N SER A 19 -4.66 -12.46 27.05
CA SER A 19 -3.44 -12.02 27.72
C SER A 19 -3.28 -10.49 27.65
N VAL A 20 -3.76 -9.87 26.57
CA VAL A 20 -3.69 -8.43 26.33
C VAL A 20 -5.03 -7.89 25.87
N VAL A 21 -5.49 -6.83 26.54
CA VAL A 21 -6.64 -6.03 26.11
C VAL A 21 -6.15 -4.65 25.66
N VAL A 22 -6.65 -4.16 24.54
CA VAL A 22 -6.35 -2.83 24.00
C VAL A 22 -7.62 -1.99 23.99
N ILE A 23 -7.66 -0.91 24.76
CA ILE A 23 -8.79 0.04 24.78
C ILE A 23 -8.49 1.16 23.79
N LEU A 24 -9.41 1.40 22.86
CA LEU A 24 -9.34 2.51 21.91
C LEU A 24 -10.01 3.74 22.55
N GLN A 25 -9.25 4.80 22.78
CA GLN A 25 -9.73 5.94 23.57
C GLN A 25 -9.31 7.28 22.93
N THR A 26 -10.25 8.21 22.77
CA THR A 26 -9.96 9.61 22.40
C THR A 26 -9.48 10.43 23.60
N ALA A 27 -8.94 11.62 23.35
CA ALA A 27 -8.49 12.54 24.39
C ALA A 27 -9.66 13.14 25.20
N GLN A 28 -10.25 12.32 26.07
CA GLN A 28 -11.36 12.66 26.96
C GLN A 28 -11.21 11.95 28.31
N THR A 29 -11.92 12.47 29.32
CA THR A 29 -12.01 11.84 30.64
C THR A 29 -13.10 10.78 30.65
N GLY A 30 -12.87 9.72 31.42
CA GLY A 30 -13.81 8.61 31.58
C GLY A 30 -13.79 7.61 30.42
N PHE A 31 -14.39 6.45 30.68
CA PHE A 31 -14.48 5.35 29.73
C PHE A 31 -15.94 5.06 29.37
N GLY A 32 -16.13 4.43 28.22
CA GLY A 32 -17.42 3.82 27.90
C GLY A 32 -17.69 2.58 28.77
N PRO A 33 -18.84 1.91 28.57
CA PRO A 33 -19.30 0.85 29.46
C PRO A 33 -18.36 -0.36 29.54
N ARG A 34 -17.75 -0.78 28.42
CA ARG A 34 -16.86 -1.95 28.41
C ARG A 34 -15.54 -1.65 29.12
N ALA A 35 -14.90 -0.54 28.78
CA ALA A 35 -13.67 -0.12 29.42
C ALA A 35 -13.86 0.27 30.90
N SER A 36 -15.01 0.84 31.28
CA SER A 36 -15.35 1.12 32.68
C SER A 36 -15.48 -0.14 33.52
N THR A 37 -16.07 -1.20 32.96
CA THR A 37 -16.19 -2.50 33.65
C THR A 37 -14.80 -3.09 33.93
N LEU A 38 -13.92 -3.09 32.92
CA LEU A 38 -12.55 -3.56 33.09
C LEU A 38 -11.75 -2.68 34.06
N ASP A 39 -11.95 -1.36 34.04
CA ASP A 39 -11.28 -0.46 34.99
C ASP A 39 -11.72 -0.72 36.44
N ALA A 40 -13.00 -1.02 36.67
CA ALA A 40 -13.49 -1.39 37.99
C ALA A 40 -12.84 -2.69 38.52
N GLU A 41 -12.69 -3.71 37.66
CA GLU A 41 -11.95 -4.94 38.00
C GLU A 41 -10.47 -4.67 38.31
N MET A 42 -9.89 -3.66 37.64
CA MET A 42 -8.51 -3.21 37.82
C MET A 42 -8.34 -2.19 38.97
N GLY A 43 -9.41 -1.89 39.72
CA GLY A 43 -9.36 -0.96 40.86
C GLY A 43 -9.21 0.52 40.48
N GLY A 44 -9.66 0.94 39.29
CA GLY A 44 -9.67 2.34 38.84
C GLY A 44 -8.33 2.85 38.28
N ILE A 45 -7.35 1.95 38.09
CA ILE A 45 -6.00 2.33 37.64
C ILE A 45 -5.98 2.87 36.21
N LEU A 46 -6.88 2.41 35.33
CA LEU A 46 -6.97 2.90 33.96
C LEU A 46 -7.48 4.35 33.97
N SER A 47 -8.50 4.64 34.79
CA SER A 47 -9.02 6.02 34.92
C SER A 47 -7.96 6.95 35.51
N ARG A 48 -7.17 6.47 36.47
CA ARG A 48 -6.04 7.22 37.01
C ARG A 48 -4.96 7.46 35.97
N ALA A 49 -4.65 6.48 35.13
CA ALA A 49 -3.64 6.62 34.07
C ALA A 49 -4.08 7.61 32.98
N CYS A 50 -5.39 7.74 32.75
CA CYS A 50 -5.99 8.65 31.78
C CYS A 50 -6.61 9.91 32.41
N SER A 51 -6.26 10.25 33.66
CA SER A 51 -6.88 11.39 34.35
C SER A 51 -6.51 12.73 33.72
N ASP A 52 -5.35 12.79 33.06
CA ASP A 52 -4.92 13.92 32.25
C ASP A 52 -5.18 13.63 30.76
N PRO A 53 -6.16 14.30 30.12
CA PRO A 53 -6.43 14.16 28.69
C PRO A 53 -5.22 14.47 27.80
N ALA A 54 -4.24 15.25 28.28
CA ALA A 54 -3.02 15.53 27.55
C ALA A 54 -2.21 14.25 27.25
N ALA A 55 -2.29 13.23 28.11
CA ALA A 55 -1.66 11.92 27.89
C ALA A 55 -2.23 11.16 26.67
N LEU A 56 -3.44 11.54 26.23
CA LEU A 56 -4.16 10.92 25.10
C LEU A 56 -4.24 11.85 23.88
N ALA A 57 -3.63 13.04 23.94
CA ALA A 57 -3.73 14.04 22.88
C ALA A 57 -3.02 13.61 21.59
N GLU A 58 -1.93 12.86 21.70
CA GLU A 58 -1.16 12.36 20.56
C GLU A 58 -1.69 10.99 20.10
N SER A 59 -2.15 10.94 18.85
CA SER A 59 -2.70 9.73 18.24
C SER A 59 -1.61 8.67 18.06
N GLY A 60 -1.88 7.44 18.50
CA GLY A 60 -0.95 6.31 18.45
C GLY A 60 -0.12 6.09 19.72
N THR A 61 -0.21 6.99 20.70
CA THR A 61 0.40 6.79 22.02
C THR A 61 -0.22 5.56 22.69
N CYS A 62 0.64 4.69 23.23
CA CYS A 62 0.24 3.46 23.94
C CYS A 62 0.58 3.60 25.43
N ILE A 63 -0.45 3.74 26.27
CA ILE A 63 -0.30 3.66 27.73
C ILE A 63 -0.40 2.19 28.13
N ASP A 64 0.70 1.59 28.57
CA ASP A 64 0.81 0.15 28.78
C ASP A 64 0.92 -0.19 30.27
N LEU A 65 -0.07 -0.92 30.78
CA LEU A 65 -0.23 -1.25 32.19
C LEU A 65 -0.26 -2.77 32.38
N ILE A 66 0.49 -3.25 33.38
CA ILE A 66 0.40 -4.64 33.84
C ILE A 66 -0.82 -4.74 34.73
N ALA A 67 -1.69 -5.72 34.44
CA ALA A 67 -2.91 -5.93 35.20
C ALA A 67 -2.61 -6.59 36.57
N PRO A 68 -3.38 -6.28 37.62
CA PRO A 68 -3.29 -6.98 38.90
C PRO A 68 -3.59 -8.47 38.76
N GLN A 69 -3.05 -9.31 39.66
CA GLN A 69 -3.29 -10.77 39.64
C GLN A 69 -4.76 -11.16 39.79
N SER A 70 -5.60 -10.27 40.33
CA SER A 70 -7.05 -10.47 40.48
C SER A 70 -7.81 -10.41 39.16
N VAL A 71 -7.19 -9.90 38.09
CA VAL A 71 -7.80 -9.76 36.76
C VAL A 71 -7.24 -10.84 35.83
N SER A 72 -8.10 -11.45 35.02
CA SER A 72 -7.71 -12.55 34.11
C SER A 72 -6.76 -12.11 32.97
N THR A 73 -6.82 -10.83 32.62
CA THR A 73 -5.96 -10.20 31.63
C THR A 73 -4.58 -9.95 32.22
N LYS A 74 -3.49 -10.14 31.47
CA LYS A 74 -2.12 -9.86 31.97
C LYS A 74 -1.69 -8.41 31.76
N ARG A 75 -2.18 -7.78 30.69
CA ARG A 75 -1.78 -6.45 30.26
C ARG A 75 -2.96 -5.69 29.66
N VAL A 76 -3.11 -4.42 30.01
CA VAL A 76 -4.05 -3.51 29.37
C VAL A 76 -3.27 -2.39 28.71
N VAL A 77 -3.52 -2.17 27.42
CA VAL A 77 -2.94 -1.06 26.65
C VAL A 77 -4.05 -0.09 26.30
N ILE A 78 -3.86 1.19 26.55
CA ILE A 78 -4.75 2.25 26.07
C ILE A 78 -4.11 2.85 24.84
N LEU A 79 -4.76 2.65 23.68
CA LEU A 79 -4.36 3.29 22.44
C LEU A 79 -5.07 4.65 22.35
N ALA A 80 -4.28 5.71 22.48
CA ALA A 80 -4.75 7.07 22.25
C ALA A 80 -5.09 7.26 20.77
N LEU A 81 -6.32 7.69 20.48
CA LEU A 81 -6.76 8.05 19.13
C LEU A 81 -6.55 9.54 18.83
N GLY A 82 -6.19 10.34 19.84
CA GLY A 82 -6.11 11.80 19.76
C GLY A 82 -7.45 12.47 20.08
N LYS A 83 -7.54 13.78 19.81
CA LYS A 83 -8.79 14.55 19.97
C LYS A 83 -9.84 14.07 18.98
N ALA A 84 -11.11 14.05 19.39
CA ALA A 84 -12.22 13.51 18.59
C ALA A 84 -12.33 14.16 17.21
N GLU A 85 -12.20 15.49 17.14
CA GLU A 85 -12.23 16.29 15.91
C GLU A 85 -11.04 16.05 14.96
N ALA A 86 -9.96 15.45 15.46
CA ALA A 86 -8.77 15.10 14.67
C ALA A 86 -8.80 13.64 14.18
N VAL A 87 -9.80 12.85 14.59
CA VAL A 87 -9.92 11.43 14.19
C VAL A 87 -10.34 11.34 12.73
N THR A 88 -9.43 10.82 11.92
CA THR A 88 -9.62 10.53 10.49
C THR A 88 -9.28 9.07 10.18
N THR A 89 -9.75 8.55 9.05
CA THR A 89 -9.40 7.20 8.57
C THR A 89 -7.88 6.98 8.48
N LEU A 90 -7.12 8.01 8.10
CA LEU A 90 -5.65 7.97 8.04
C LEU A 90 -5.02 7.96 9.44
N SER A 91 -5.49 8.81 10.36
CA SER A 91 -4.97 8.82 11.75
C SER A 91 -5.16 7.48 12.45
N LEU A 92 -6.31 6.81 12.23
CA LEU A 92 -6.62 5.49 12.79
C LEU A 92 -5.70 4.40 12.24
N ALA A 93 -5.41 4.42 10.93
CA ALA A 93 -4.44 3.51 10.33
C ALA A 93 -3.02 3.76 10.85
N ARG A 94 -2.62 5.02 11.07
CA ARG A 94 -1.32 5.33 11.71
C ARG A 94 -1.27 4.83 13.14
N ALA A 95 -2.30 5.08 13.95
CA ALA A 95 -2.42 4.61 15.33
C ALA A 95 -2.36 3.07 15.40
N GLY A 96 -3.08 2.36 14.53
CA GLY A 96 -3.00 0.90 14.43
C GLY A 96 -1.60 0.39 14.07
N GLY A 97 -0.89 1.10 13.19
CA GLY A 97 0.50 0.78 12.86
C GLY A 97 1.48 1.03 14.00
N LEU A 98 1.20 1.98 14.89
CA LEU A 98 1.98 2.20 16.11
C LEU A 98 1.66 1.14 17.17
N LEU A 99 0.38 0.81 17.35
CA LEU A 99 -0.07 -0.28 18.22
C LEU A 99 0.58 -1.62 17.86
N ALA A 100 0.58 -2.00 16.58
CA ALA A 100 1.18 -3.27 16.16
C ALA A 100 2.69 -3.32 16.47
N ALA A 101 3.39 -2.19 16.34
CA ALA A 101 4.81 -2.10 16.69
C ALA A 101 5.04 -2.24 18.20
N HIS A 102 4.20 -1.58 18.99
CA HIS A 102 4.22 -1.67 20.44
C HIS A 102 4.03 -3.12 20.91
N LEU A 103 2.99 -3.79 20.40
CA LEU A 103 2.68 -5.18 20.73
C LEU A 103 3.80 -6.15 20.32
N GLU A 104 4.38 -5.96 19.13
CA GLU A 104 5.53 -6.74 18.65
C GLU A 104 6.74 -6.59 19.59
N GLY A 105 7.03 -5.36 20.03
CA GLY A 105 8.09 -5.08 21.02
C GLY A 105 7.86 -5.74 22.39
N LYS A 106 6.62 -6.13 22.70
CA LYS A 106 6.27 -6.90 23.92
C LYS A 106 6.14 -8.40 23.67
N GLY A 107 6.30 -8.88 22.44
CA GLY A 107 6.11 -10.28 22.07
C GLY A 107 4.66 -10.75 22.08
N GLU A 108 3.70 -9.82 22.05
CA GLU A 108 2.27 -10.08 22.13
C GLU A 108 1.67 -10.22 20.73
N CYS A 109 0.96 -11.33 20.48
CA CYS A 109 0.41 -11.65 19.16
C CYS A 109 -1.08 -11.98 19.17
N ALA A 110 -1.74 -11.89 20.33
CA ALA A 110 -3.16 -12.25 20.51
C ALA A 110 -3.97 -11.18 21.27
N PRO A 111 -3.93 -9.89 20.87
CA PRO A 111 -4.66 -8.84 21.58
C PRO A 111 -6.18 -8.88 21.32
N THR A 112 -6.96 -8.41 22.29
CA THR A 112 -8.37 -8.05 22.10
C THR A 112 -8.51 -6.54 22.04
N LEU A 113 -8.92 -5.98 20.90
CA LEU A 113 -9.23 -4.56 20.75
C LEU A 113 -10.67 -4.31 21.19
N VAL A 114 -10.84 -3.30 22.05
CA VAL A 114 -12.11 -2.89 22.64
C VAL A 114 -12.40 -1.46 22.22
N LEU A 115 -13.50 -1.29 21.51
CA LEU A 115 -14.07 0.00 21.15
C LEU A 115 -15.38 0.20 21.92
N ASP A 116 -15.42 1.23 22.76
CA ASP A 116 -16.68 1.78 23.25
C ASP A 116 -17.19 2.89 22.31
N PRO A 117 -18.48 3.28 22.39
CA PRO A 117 -18.98 4.43 21.65
C PRO A 117 -18.17 5.69 21.96
N ILE A 118 -17.67 6.34 20.90
CA ILE A 118 -16.85 7.55 21.01
C ILE A 118 -17.69 8.76 20.63
N ALA A 119 -17.92 9.66 21.58
CA ALA A 119 -18.61 10.92 21.32
C ALA A 119 -17.73 11.85 20.46
N GLY A 120 -18.36 12.59 19.54
CA GLY A 120 -17.68 13.60 18.72
C GLY A 120 -16.86 13.07 17.54
N VAL A 121 -16.90 11.76 17.25
CA VAL A 121 -16.26 11.16 16.08
C VAL A 121 -17.33 10.80 15.04
N ASP A 122 -17.24 11.40 13.85
CA ASP A 122 -18.15 11.14 12.72
C ASP A 122 -17.71 9.94 11.88
N LEU A 123 -17.48 8.79 12.53
CA LEU A 123 -17.16 7.52 11.88
C LEU A 123 -17.89 6.37 12.58
N PRO A 124 -18.50 5.44 11.82
CA PRO A 124 -19.08 4.23 12.41
C PRO A 124 -18.02 3.40 13.14
N GLY A 125 -18.38 2.76 14.25
CA GLY A 125 -17.44 1.94 15.03
C GLY A 125 -16.79 0.79 14.23
N ALA A 126 -17.52 0.24 13.24
CA ALA A 126 -17.00 -0.73 12.29
C ALA A 126 -15.84 -0.15 11.45
N GLU A 127 -15.96 1.10 11.00
CA GLU A 127 -14.91 1.80 10.25
C GLU A 127 -13.68 2.06 11.13
N ILE A 128 -13.90 2.47 12.39
CA ILE A 128 -12.83 2.75 13.35
C ILE A 128 -11.97 1.49 13.56
N LEU A 129 -12.61 0.37 13.92
CA LEU A 129 -11.92 -0.90 14.12
C LEU A 129 -11.21 -1.38 12.85
N ALA A 130 -11.86 -1.29 11.69
CA ALA A 130 -11.28 -1.71 10.42
C ALA A 130 -10.04 -0.88 10.03
N ARG A 131 -10.03 0.44 10.30
CA ARG A 131 -8.88 1.30 9.99
C ARG A 131 -7.70 1.06 10.94
N VAL A 132 -7.95 0.84 12.22
CA VAL A 132 -6.91 0.40 13.17
C VAL A 132 -6.33 -0.95 12.72
N ALA A 133 -7.20 -1.91 12.36
CA ALA A 133 -6.79 -3.21 11.82
C ALA A 133 -5.93 -3.08 10.54
N LEU A 134 -6.31 -2.21 9.60
CA LEU A 134 -5.52 -1.90 8.40
C LEU A 134 -4.11 -1.44 8.78
N GLY A 135 -4.00 -0.50 9.72
CA GLY A 135 -2.74 -0.01 10.25
C GLY A 135 -1.86 -1.12 10.82
N MET A 136 -2.47 -1.95 11.68
CA MET A 136 -1.79 -3.10 12.29
C MET A 136 -1.27 -4.05 11.22
N ARG A 137 -2.09 -4.36 10.20
CA ARG A 137 -1.69 -5.22 9.09
C ARG A 137 -0.54 -4.65 8.27
N LEU A 138 -0.66 -3.40 7.82
CA LEU A 138 0.38 -2.77 7.02
C LEU A 138 1.71 -2.61 7.76
N ARG A 139 1.70 -2.51 9.10
CA ARG A 139 2.93 -2.49 9.92
C ARG A 139 3.65 -3.83 9.95
N ARG A 140 2.91 -4.94 9.80
CA ARG A 140 3.44 -6.32 9.88
C ARG A 140 4.08 -6.78 8.57
N TYR A 141 3.97 -6.00 7.49
CA TYR A 141 4.68 -6.28 6.25
C TYR A 141 6.19 -6.40 6.48
N ARG A 142 6.80 -7.47 5.97
CA ARG A 142 8.26 -7.70 5.96
C ARG A 142 8.70 -8.22 4.59
N PHE A 143 9.82 -7.69 4.13
CA PHE A 143 10.49 -8.11 2.92
C PHE A 143 12.00 -8.10 3.16
N ASP A 144 12.66 -9.25 3.02
CA ASP A 144 14.12 -9.34 3.05
C ASP A 144 14.60 -10.55 2.24
N MET A 145 15.24 -10.34 1.10
CA MET A 145 15.76 -11.46 0.30
C MET A 145 17.15 -11.92 0.73
N ARG A 146 17.74 -11.32 1.77
CA ARG A 146 19.02 -11.78 2.33
C ARG A 146 18.81 -13.00 3.21
N ASN A 147 19.85 -13.83 3.34
CA ASN A 147 19.82 -14.97 4.24
C ASN A 147 19.46 -14.50 5.66
N ARG A 148 18.34 -15.00 6.20
CA ARG A 148 17.99 -14.79 7.60
C ARG A 148 19.10 -15.42 8.45
N ARG A 149 19.65 -14.64 9.39
CA ARG A 149 20.50 -15.19 10.45
C ARG A 149 19.75 -16.33 11.15
N GLN A 150 20.42 -17.44 11.47
CA GLN A 150 19.86 -18.44 12.37
C GLN A 150 19.44 -17.75 13.69
N GLY A 151 18.19 -17.95 14.12
CA GLY A 151 17.63 -17.31 15.32
C GLY A 151 16.79 -16.04 15.06
N ALA A 152 16.56 -15.62 13.81
CA ALA A 152 15.50 -14.67 13.49
C ALA A 152 14.14 -15.31 13.82
N GLY A 153 13.61 -15.02 15.01
CA GLY A 153 12.41 -15.64 15.59
C GLY A 153 11.27 -15.77 14.58
N ALA A 154 10.62 -16.94 14.57
CA ALA A 154 9.49 -17.22 13.70
C ALA A 154 8.45 -16.11 13.86
N ASP A 155 8.19 -15.38 12.79
CA ASP A 155 7.26 -14.27 12.83
C ASP A 155 5.85 -14.82 13.12
N ARG A 156 5.34 -14.55 14.31
CA ARG A 156 4.08 -15.13 14.78
C ARG A 156 2.91 -14.45 14.08
N THR A 157 1.89 -15.23 13.73
CA THR A 157 0.62 -14.67 13.25
C THR A 157 0.00 -13.79 14.33
N LEU A 158 -0.26 -12.53 13.99
CA LEU A 158 -1.01 -11.60 14.82
C LEU A 158 -2.51 -11.93 14.69
N ARG A 159 -3.12 -12.44 15.76
CA ARG A 159 -4.54 -12.80 15.83
C ARG A 159 -5.27 -11.82 16.73
N VAL A 160 -6.14 -11.00 16.16
CA VAL A 160 -6.75 -9.87 16.85
C VAL A 160 -8.23 -10.12 17.01
N LYS A 161 -8.71 -10.11 18.26
CA LYS A 161 -10.16 -10.10 18.53
C LYS A 161 -10.67 -8.66 18.55
N LEU A 162 -11.84 -8.42 17.97
CA LEU A 162 -12.47 -7.10 17.87
C LEU A 162 -13.78 -7.10 18.65
N VAL A 163 -13.89 -6.18 19.59
CA VAL A 163 -15.06 -5.99 20.46
C VAL A 163 -15.54 -4.55 20.32
N GLY A 164 -16.85 -4.34 20.12
CA GLY A 164 -17.44 -2.99 20.05
C GLY A 164 -18.23 -2.67 18.77
N ALA A 165 -18.00 -3.41 17.69
CA ALA A 165 -18.84 -3.42 16.49
C ALA A 165 -19.02 -4.85 15.99
N ARG A 166 -20.12 -5.14 15.29
CA ARG A 166 -20.44 -6.49 14.80
C ARG A 166 -21.34 -6.46 13.57
N GLY A 167 -21.57 -7.65 13.04
CA GLY A 167 -22.55 -7.87 11.97
C GLY A 167 -22.00 -7.48 10.59
N PRO A 168 -22.90 -7.30 9.60
CA PRO A 168 -22.52 -7.17 8.20
C PRO A 168 -21.61 -5.96 7.94
N ASP A 169 -21.79 -4.86 8.67
CA ASP A 169 -21.00 -3.64 8.49
C ASP A 169 -19.53 -3.84 8.83
N LEU A 170 -19.23 -4.51 9.95
CA LEU A 170 -17.85 -4.82 10.32
C LEU A 170 -17.25 -5.85 9.37
N THR A 171 -17.99 -6.90 9.00
CA THR A 171 -17.53 -7.89 8.02
C THR A 171 -17.18 -7.24 6.69
N ALA A 172 -18.02 -6.33 6.19
CA ALA A 172 -17.76 -5.59 4.96
C ALA A 172 -16.56 -4.64 5.08
N ALA A 173 -16.43 -3.94 6.21
CA ALA A 173 -15.29 -3.06 6.47
C ALA A 173 -13.96 -3.84 6.54
N LEU A 174 -13.94 -5.00 7.20
CA LEU A 174 -12.78 -5.89 7.27
C LEU A 174 -12.42 -6.50 5.90
N ALA A 175 -13.41 -6.94 5.13
CA ALA A 175 -13.19 -7.42 3.77
C ALA A 175 -12.55 -6.32 2.89
N ARG A 176 -13.07 -5.10 2.99
CA ARG A 176 -12.55 -3.94 2.24
C ARG A 176 -11.12 -3.59 2.63
N ILE A 177 -10.80 -3.48 3.92
CA ILE A 177 -9.43 -3.14 4.34
C ILE A 177 -8.44 -4.26 4.03
N ASN A 178 -8.88 -5.53 4.05
CA ASN A 178 -8.02 -6.64 3.68
C ASN A 178 -7.64 -6.59 2.20
N ALA A 179 -8.62 -6.34 1.32
CA ALA A 179 -8.36 -6.15 -0.11
C ALA A 179 -7.44 -4.95 -0.40
N ILE A 180 -7.63 -3.82 0.32
CA ILE A 180 -6.72 -2.67 0.24
C ILE A 180 -5.31 -3.06 0.67
N ALA A 181 -5.18 -3.76 1.80
CA ALA A 181 -3.89 -4.17 2.33
C ALA A 181 -3.18 -5.15 1.38
N ASP A 182 -3.90 -6.09 0.76
CA ASP A 182 -3.36 -6.98 -0.25
C ASP A 182 -2.72 -6.21 -1.41
N GLY A 183 -3.44 -5.22 -1.94
CA GLY A 183 -2.93 -4.35 -3.01
C GLY A 183 -1.69 -3.56 -2.60
N VAL A 184 -1.71 -2.94 -1.42
CA VAL A 184 -0.59 -2.15 -0.89
C VAL A 184 0.63 -3.03 -0.60
N GLU A 185 0.45 -4.18 0.01
CA GLU A 185 1.52 -5.14 0.32
C GLU A 185 2.14 -5.71 -0.95
N TYR A 186 1.33 -5.94 -1.99
CA TYR A 186 1.82 -6.39 -3.28
C TYR A 186 2.62 -5.30 -4.00
N ALA A 187 2.09 -4.06 -4.04
CA ALA A 187 2.82 -2.92 -4.59
C ALA A 187 4.18 -2.72 -3.88
N ARG A 188 4.20 -2.78 -2.54
CA ARG A 188 5.45 -2.75 -1.75
C ARG A 188 6.39 -3.89 -2.12
N THR A 189 5.87 -5.08 -2.39
CA THR A 189 6.68 -6.24 -2.78
C THR A 189 7.36 -5.99 -4.11
N LEU A 190 6.65 -5.48 -5.11
CA LEU A 190 7.24 -5.16 -6.40
C LEU A 190 8.32 -4.08 -6.28
N VAL A 191 8.04 -2.98 -5.58
CA VAL A 191 9.01 -1.89 -5.34
C VAL A 191 10.24 -2.36 -4.57
N ASN A 192 10.09 -3.32 -3.67
CA ASN A 192 11.21 -3.83 -2.87
C ASN A 192 12.07 -4.86 -3.60
N LEU A 193 11.55 -5.53 -4.62
CA LEU A 193 12.32 -6.46 -5.44
C LEU A 193 13.52 -5.71 -6.05
N PRO A 194 14.73 -6.28 -5.97
CA PRO A 194 15.89 -5.69 -6.62
C PRO A 194 15.79 -5.86 -8.15
N PRO A 195 16.48 -5.03 -8.93
CA PRO A 195 16.42 -5.02 -10.39
C PRO A 195 16.84 -6.33 -11.08
N ASN A 196 17.63 -7.16 -10.39
CA ASN A 196 17.99 -8.49 -10.91
C ASN A 196 16.90 -9.55 -10.70
N HIS A 197 15.85 -9.24 -9.93
CA HIS A 197 14.71 -10.14 -9.67
C HIS A 197 13.40 -9.62 -10.28
N LEU A 198 13.28 -8.32 -10.51
CA LEU A 198 12.17 -7.71 -11.25
C LEU A 198 12.72 -6.86 -12.38
N HIS A 199 12.51 -7.30 -13.61
CA HIS A 199 13.01 -6.67 -14.84
C HIS A 199 12.07 -6.96 -16.02
N PRO A 200 12.23 -6.29 -17.18
CA PRO A 200 11.26 -6.39 -18.27
C PRO A 200 10.93 -7.82 -18.73
N ASP A 201 11.93 -8.71 -18.84
CA ASP A 201 11.68 -10.10 -19.28
C ASP A 201 10.80 -10.93 -18.35
N ASN A 202 10.95 -10.77 -17.03
CA ASN A 202 10.22 -11.56 -16.04
C ASN A 202 9.07 -10.80 -15.40
N PHE A 203 8.78 -9.57 -15.82
CA PHE A 203 7.73 -8.74 -15.22
C PHE A 203 6.38 -9.45 -15.23
N HIS A 204 6.09 -10.21 -16.29
CA HIS A 204 4.86 -10.98 -16.43
C HIS A 204 4.68 -12.08 -15.38
N ASP A 205 5.78 -12.66 -14.85
CA ASP A 205 5.75 -13.64 -13.76
C ASP A 205 5.25 -13.01 -12.46
N HIS A 206 5.53 -11.71 -12.28
CA HIS A 206 5.09 -10.93 -11.13
C HIS A 206 3.68 -10.36 -11.30
N LEU A 207 2.96 -10.77 -12.34
CA LEU A 207 1.55 -10.41 -12.54
C LEU A 207 0.60 -11.59 -12.25
N GLU A 208 1.11 -12.76 -11.86
CA GLU A 208 0.28 -13.94 -11.60
C GLU A 208 -0.84 -13.72 -10.56
N PRO A 209 -0.61 -13.00 -9.44
CA PRO A 209 -1.68 -12.72 -8.48
C PRO A 209 -2.86 -11.92 -9.05
N LEU A 210 -2.68 -11.24 -10.20
CA LEU A 210 -3.77 -10.55 -10.88
C LEU A 210 -4.63 -11.57 -11.64
N ARG A 211 -4.03 -12.57 -12.27
CA ARG A 211 -4.77 -13.66 -12.92
C ARG A 211 -5.61 -14.44 -11.91
N GLU A 212 -5.03 -14.75 -10.75
CA GLU A 212 -5.75 -15.38 -9.64
C GLU A 212 -6.93 -14.54 -9.14
N ALA A 213 -6.82 -13.20 -9.23
CA ALA A 213 -7.90 -12.27 -8.90
C ALA A 213 -8.92 -12.08 -10.05
N GLY A 214 -8.79 -12.82 -11.16
CA GLY A 214 -9.69 -12.74 -12.31
C GLY A 214 -9.45 -11.55 -13.24
N ILE A 215 -8.23 -11.01 -13.26
CA ILE A 215 -7.82 -9.91 -14.14
C ILE A 215 -7.19 -10.52 -15.41
N ASP A 216 -7.65 -10.07 -16.58
CA ASP A 216 -7.05 -10.43 -17.86
C ASP A 216 -5.75 -9.64 -18.07
N ILE A 217 -4.72 -10.32 -18.60
CA ILE A 217 -3.37 -9.78 -18.75
C ILE A 217 -2.85 -10.08 -20.14
N GLU A 218 -2.64 -9.03 -20.91
CA GLU A 218 -1.99 -9.07 -22.21
C GLU A 218 -0.62 -8.40 -22.11
N MET A 219 0.41 -9.08 -22.63
CA MET A 219 1.77 -8.55 -22.70
C MET A 219 2.10 -8.21 -24.15
N LEU A 220 2.48 -6.97 -24.40
CA LEU A 220 2.98 -6.50 -25.69
C LEU A 220 4.51 -6.54 -25.67
N ASP A 221 5.10 -7.25 -26.62
CA ASP A 221 6.55 -7.32 -26.80
C ASP A 221 7.10 -6.19 -27.69
N ALA A 222 8.43 -6.09 -27.78
CA ALA A 222 9.08 -5.03 -28.55
C ALA A 222 8.72 -5.01 -30.05
N ALA A 223 8.36 -6.15 -30.65
CA ALA A 223 7.94 -6.19 -32.04
C ALA A 223 6.54 -5.58 -32.19
N GLN A 224 5.61 -5.95 -31.33
CA GLN A 224 4.27 -5.37 -31.28
C GLN A 224 4.29 -3.88 -30.95
N LEU A 225 5.16 -3.46 -30.03
CA LEU A 225 5.36 -2.04 -29.70
C LEU A 225 5.85 -1.24 -30.91
N LYS A 226 6.71 -1.84 -31.75
CA LYS A 226 7.19 -1.21 -32.99
C LYS A 226 6.09 -1.09 -34.03
N GLU A 227 5.26 -2.13 -34.18
CA GLU A 227 4.08 -2.08 -35.06
C GLU A 227 3.06 -1.02 -34.63
N LEU A 228 2.91 -0.82 -33.31
CA LEU A 228 2.08 0.21 -32.71
C LEU A 228 2.72 1.62 -32.74
N GLY A 229 3.95 1.75 -33.26
CA GLY A 229 4.64 3.04 -33.34
C GLY A 229 5.07 3.62 -31.99
N MET A 230 5.17 2.80 -30.93
CA MET A 230 5.54 3.22 -29.57
C MET A 230 7.06 3.45 -29.45
N ASN A 231 7.60 4.30 -30.33
CA ASN A 231 9.05 4.48 -30.46
C ASN A 231 9.64 5.26 -29.27
N ALA A 232 8.86 6.02 -28.50
CA ALA A 232 9.37 6.70 -27.32
C ALA A 232 9.65 5.71 -26.19
N LEU A 233 8.73 4.77 -25.97
CA LEU A 233 8.96 3.66 -25.03
C LEU A 233 10.09 2.74 -25.51
N LEU A 234 10.14 2.41 -26.80
CA LEU A 234 11.24 1.62 -27.37
C LEU A 234 12.60 2.31 -27.21
N ALA A 235 12.65 3.64 -27.41
CA ALA A 235 13.87 4.43 -27.24
C ALA A 235 14.36 4.43 -25.78
N VAL A 236 13.46 4.56 -24.81
CA VAL A 236 13.82 4.48 -23.38
C VAL A 236 14.48 3.13 -23.05
N GLY A 237 13.92 2.03 -23.55
CA GLY A 237 14.44 0.68 -23.30
C GLY A 237 15.63 0.26 -24.17
N SER A 238 16.03 1.05 -25.18
CA SER A 238 17.03 0.63 -26.18
C SER A 238 18.42 0.40 -25.60
N GLY A 239 18.69 0.96 -24.42
CA GLY A 239 19.93 0.79 -23.68
C GLY A 239 20.06 -0.56 -22.97
N SER A 240 18.95 -1.23 -22.63
CA SER A 240 18.97 -2.49 -21.90
C SER A 240 19.10 -3.70 -22.83
N ALA A 241 19.74 -4.76 -22.33
CA ALA A 241 19.70 -6.08 -22.96
C ALA A 241 18.31 -6.75 -22.84
N ARG A 242 17.44 -6.22 -21.98
CA ARG A 242 16.08 -6.71 -21.72
C ARG A 242 15.08 -5.80 -22.41
N PRO A 243 14.47 -6.23 -23.53
CA PRO A 243 13.61 -5.36 -24.33
C PRO A 243 12.42 -4.81 -23.52
N PRO A 244 11.98 -3.58 -23.81
CA PRO A 244 10.84 -3.00 -23.12
C PRO A 244 9.54 -3.69 -23.55
N ARG A 245 8.51 -3.57 -22.69
CA ARG A 245 7.21 -4.22 -22.85
C ARG A 245 6.09 -3.29 -22.40
N VAL A 246 4.87 -3.60 -22.81
CA VAL A 246 3.66 -3.01 -22.19
C VAL A 246 2.79 -4.13 -21.64
N ALA A 247 2.37 -3.99 -20.39
CA ALA A 247 1.34 -4.87 -19.81
C ALA A 247 -0.02 -4.16 -19.84
N VAL A 248 -1.02 -4.82 -20.41
CA VAL A 248 -2.41 -4.35 -20.42
C VAL A 248 -3.21 -5.25 -19.49
N LEU A 249 -3.80 -4.64 -18.47
CA LEU A 249 -4.55 -5.31 -17.41
C LEU A 249 -6.03 -4.96 -17.54
N ARG A 250 -6.94 -5.93 -17.51
CA ARG A 250 -8.39 -5.64 -17.65
C ARG A 250 -9.18 -6.31 -16.55
N TYR A 251 -9.94 -5.48 -15.83
CA TYR A 251 -10.89 -5.93 -14.82
C TYR A 251 -12.28 -5.40 -15.13
N ARG A 252 -13.28 -6.28 -15.14
CA ARG A 252 -14.68 -5.91 -15.30
C ARG A 252 -15.53 -6.58 -14.23
N GLY A 253 -15.84 -5.82 -13.19
CA GLY A 253 -16.72 -6.27 -12.12
C GLY A 253 -18.16 -6.47 -12.59
N LYS A 254 -18.93 -7.24 -11.81
CA LYS A 254 -20.35 -7.47 -12.09
C LYS A 254 -21.11 -6.14 -12.06
N GLY A 255 -21.89 -5.85 -13.10
CA GLY A 255 -22.65 -4.60 -13.22
C GLY A 255 -21.83 -3.38 -13.61
N ALA A 256 -20.55 -3.56 -13.99
CA ALA A 256 -19.69 -2.46 -14.41
C ALA A 256 -20.21 -1.74 -15.68
N PRO A 257 -20.03 -0.41 -15.77
CA PRO A 257 -20.33 0.36 -16.97
C PRO A 257 -19.60 -0.13 -18.23
N ALA A 258 -20.08 0.25 -19.41
CA ALA A 258 -19.44 -0.13 -20.68
C ALA A 258 -18.05 0.50 -20.82
N GLN A 259 -17.93 1.82 -20.65
CA GLN A 259 -16.65 2.53 -20.75
C GLN A 259 -15.78 2.31 -19.50
N PRO A 260 -14.47 2.08 -19.66
CA PRO A 260 -13.57 1.89 -18.54
C PRO A 260 -13.07 3.19 -17.92
N LEU A 261 -12.55 3.10 -16.70
CA LEU A 261 -11.54 4.02 -16.17
C LEU A 261 -10.15 3.42 -16.49
N ALA A 262 -9.23 4.25 -16.96
CA ALA A 262 -7.88 3.82 -17.29
C ALA A 262 -6.86 4.32 -16.28
N PHE A 263 -5.95 3.44 -15.87
CA PHE A 263 -4.83 3.75 -14.99
C PHE A 263 -3.51 3.42 -15.69
N VAL A 264 -2.61 4.39 -15.80
CA VAL A 264 -1.34 4.22 -16.52
C VAL A 264 -0.17 4.28 -15.54
N GLY A 265 0.70 3.28 -15.54
CA GLY A 265 1.79 3.17 -14.57
C GLY A 265 3.17 3.26 -15.22
N LYS A 266 4.02 4.14 -14.70
CA LYS A 266 5.47 4.12 -15.01
C LYS A 266 6.09 2.84 -14.41
N GLY A 267 6.64 1.99 -15.26
CA GLY A 267 7.20 0.68 -14.91
C GLY A 267 8.70 0.55 -15.23
N VAL A 268 9.49 1.60 -14.99
CA VAL A 268 10.94 1.54 -15.19
C VAL A 268 11.56 0.69 -14.08
N CYS A 269 11.94 -0.54 -14.41
CA CYS A 269 12.41 -1.54 -13.42
C CYS A 269 13.76 -1.13 -12.80
N PHE A 270 14.56 -0.38 -13.55
CA PHE A 270 15.74 0.29 -13.05
C PHE A 270 16.06 1.50 -13.92
N ASP A 271 16.32 2.63 -13.26
CA ASP A 271 16.67 3.88 -13.91
C ASP A 271 18.09 4.32 -13.54
N SER A 272 19.02 4.14 -14.47
CA SER A 272 20.37 4.66 -14.31
C SER A 272 20.51 6.13 -14.75
N GLY A 273 19.46 6.69 -15.40
CA GLY A 273 19.49 7.94 -16.14
C GLY A 273 19.96 7.83 -17.59
N GLY A 274 20.37 6.64 -18.04
CA GLY A 274 20.87 6.41 -19.39
C GLY A 274 22.25 7.06 -19.58
N LEU A 275 22.44 7.85 -20.63
CA LEU A 275 23.71 8.57 -20.86
C LEU A 275 23.85 9.84 -20.00
N CYS A 276 22.74 10.46 -19.60
CA CYS A 276 22.66 11.41 -18.50
C CYS A 276 22.71 10.68 -17.14
N ILE A 277 23.82 9.99 -16.90
CA ILE A 277 23.94 9.04 -15.80
C ILE A 277 23.71 9.69 -14.42
N LYS A 278 22.89 9.03 -13.57
CA LYS A 278 22.72 9.40 -12.17
C LYS A 278 24.01 9.18 -11.39
N GLY A 279 24.34 10.11 -10.50
CA GLY A 279 25.51 10.01 -9.64
C GLY A 279 25.22 9.36 -8.28
N GLY A 280 25.99 8.33 -7.91
CA GLY A 280 26.08 7.81 -6.54
C GLY A 280 24.72 7.52 -5.88
N ALA A 281 24.37 8.30 -4.85
CA ALA A 281 23.16 8.13 -4.05
C ALA A 281 21.84 8.24 -4.84
N GLN A 282 21.84 8.97 -5.96
CA GLN A 282 20.65 9.10 -6.82
C GLN A 282 20.24 7.77 -7.46
N MET A 283 21.16 6.80 -7.55
CA MET A 283 20.92 5.52 -8.22
C MET A 283 20.44 4.40 -7.29
N PHE A 284 20.74 4.45 -5.98
CA PHE A 284 20.54 3.30 -5.09
C PHE A 284 19.09 2.86 -4.94
N ASP A 285 18.15 3.82 -4.93
CA ASP A 285 16.73 3.54 -4.79
C ASP A 285 16.00 3.44 -6.15
N MET A 286 16.71 3.45 -7.28
CA MET A 286 16.10 3.45 -8.62
C MET A 286 15.46 2.13 -9.03
N LYS A 287 15.55 1.10 -8.19
CA LYS A 287 14.64 -0.07 -8.27
C LYS A 287 13.17 0.32 -8.04
N ALA A 288 12.92 1.43 -7.33
CA ALA A 288 11.59 1.91 -7.00
C ALA A 288 10.96 2.74 -8.13
N ASP A 289 11.67 2.92 -9.25
CA ASP A 289 11.21 3.77 -10.36
C ASP A 289 10.09 3.13 -11.21
N MET A 290 9.69 1.91 -10.83
CA MET A 290 8.49 1.22 -11.27
C MET A 290 7.31 1.37 -10.28
N GLY A 291 7.43 2.24 -9.26
CA GLY A 291 6.44 2.42 -8.21
C GLY A 291 5.06 2.84 -8.72
N GLY A 292 5.01 3.55 -9.84
CA GLY A 292 3.77 3.87 -10.55
C GLY A 292 3.04 2.63 -11.05
N ALA A 293 3.75 1.76 -11.76
CA ALA A 293 3.21 0.47 -12.21
C ALA A 293 2.82 -0.43 -11.03
N ALA A 294 3.63 -0.49 -9.98
CA ALA A 294 3.30 -1.24 -8.76
C ALA A 294 1.99 -0.75 -8.11
N ALA A 295 1.76 0.57 -8.08
CA ALA A 295 0.54 1.15 -7.54
C ALA A 295 -0.70 0.79 -8.38
N VAL A 296 -0.59 0.80 -9.72
CA VAL A 296 -1.67 0.35 -10.62
C VAL A 296 -1.99 -1.14 -10.38
N VAL A 297 -0.96 -1.99 -10.29
CA VAL A 297 -1.12 -3.42 -9.98
C VAL A 297 -1.84 -3.61 -8.64
N GLY A 298 -1.41 -2.91 -7.59
CA GLY A 298 -2.04 -2.96 -6.27
C GLY A 298 -3.49 -2.48 -6.26
N LEU A 299 -3.79 -1.42 -7.01
CA LEU A 299 -5.15 -0.90 -7.19
C LEU A 299 -6.07 -1.96 -7.80
N LEU A 300 -5.65 -2.61 -8.88
CA LEU A 300 -6.46 -3.64 -9.55
C LEU A 300 -6.69 -4.85 -8.63
N ILE A 301 -5.67 -5.30 -7.88
CA ILE A 301 -5.84 -6.36 -6.86
C ILE A 301 -6.91 -5.96 -5.85
N ALA A 302 -6.84 -4.74 -5.31
CA ALA A 302 -7.76 -4.27 -4.29
C ALA A 302 -9.21 -4.21 -4.80
N LEU A 303 -9.43 -3.72 -6.03
CA LEU A 303 -10.76 -3.63 -6.64
C LEU A 303 -11.32 -5.02 -6.98
N ALA A 304 -10.49 -5.90 -7.54
CA ALA A 304 -10.88 -7.25 -7.90
C ALA A 304 -11.27 -8.08 -6.67
N ARG A 305 -10.46 -8.03 -5.59
CA ARG A 305 -10.75 -8.74 -4.34
C ARG A 305 -11.98 -8.21 -3.61
N GLN A 306 -12.33 -6.93 -3.79
CA GLN A 306 -13.58 -6.37 -3.27
C GLN A 306 -14.81 -6.78 -4.11
N GLY A 307 -14.61 -7.33 -5.31
CA GLY A 307 -15.70 -7.54 -6.27
C GLY A 307 -16.34 -6.23 -6.72
N SER A 308 -15.55 -5.14 -6.80
CA SER A 308 -16.06 -3.80 -7.09
C SER A 308 -16.75 -3.76 -8.46
N PRO A 309 -17.93 -3.13 -8.61
CA PRO A 309 -18.71 -3.10 -9.85
C PRO A 309 -18.16 -2.05 -10.84
N VAL A 310 -16.87 -2.15 -11.20
CA VAL A 310 -16.15 -1.18 -12.03
C VAL A 310 -15.52 -1.85 -13.25
N HIS A 311 -15.37 -1.07 -14.33
CA HIS A 311 -14.62 -1.49 -15.52
C HIS A 311 -13.31 -0.70 -15.53
N ILE A 312 -12.19 -1.40 -15.34
CA ILE A 312 -10.86 -0.81 -15.17
C ILE A 312 -9.91 -1.40 -16.19
N VAL A 313 -9.10 -0.54 -16.81
CA VAL A 313 -7.96 -0.94 -17.63
C VAL A 313 -6.68 -0.36 -17.03
N GLY A 314 -5.68 -1.21 -16.80
CA GLY A 314 -4.32 -0.81 -16.45
C GLY A 314 -3.41 -0.87 -17.68
N VAL A 315 -2.56 0.13 -17.91
CA VAL A 315 -1.51 0.10 -18.93
C VAL A 315 -0.18 0.40 -18.26
N LEU A 316 0.74 -0.57 -18.24
CA LEU A 316 2.04 -0.44 -17.58
C LEU A 316 3.13 -0.35 -18.65
N GLY A 317 3.85 0.77 -18.70
CA GLY A 317 5.02 0.91 -19.57
C GLY A 317 6.27 0.38 -18.88
N ILE A 318 6.79 -0.75 -19.34
CA ILE A 318 7.84 -1.52 -18.67
C ILE A 318 9.16 -1.40 -19.45
N ALA A 319 10.21 -0.92 -18.80
CA ALA A 319 11.53 -0.75 -19.41
C ALA A 319 12.65 -0.78 -18.36
N GLU A 320 13.89 -0.77 -18.81
CA GLU A 320 15.07 -0.37 -18.03
C GLU A 320 15.80 0.74 -18.79
N ASN A 321 16.17 1.81 -18.11
CA ASN A 321 16.94 2.91 -18.69
C ASN A 321 18.41 2.72 -18.34
N MET A 322 19.21 2.28 -19.32
CA MET A 322 20.60 1.84 -19.12
C MET A 322 21.56 2.52 -20.12
N PRO A 323 22.80 2.82 -19.72
CA PRO A 323 23.83 3.21 -20.69
C PRO A 323 24.26 1.98 -21.50
N SER A 324 24.35 2.14 -22.82
CA SER A 324 24.93 1.15 -23.73
C SER A 324 25.26 1.78 -25.08
N GLY A 325 25.87 1.00 -26.00
CA GLY A 325 26.11 1.44 -27.37
C GLY A 325 24.82 1.67 -28.19
N THR A 326 23.67 1.18 -27.72
CA THR A 326 22.35 1.33 -28.37
C THR A 326 21.43 2.27 -27.59
N ALA A 327 21.92 2.90 -26.52
CA ALA A 327 21.12 3.78 -25.69
C ALA A 327 20.67 5.03 -26.45
N LEU A 328 19.50 5.53 -26.06
CA LEU A 328 19.02 6.87 -26.38
C LEU A 328 20.08 7.90 -25.99
N LYS A 329 20.33 8.87 -26.88
CA LYS A 329 21.30 9.96 -26.66
C LYS A 329 20.60 11.29 -26.45
N PRO A 330 21.21 12.19 -25.66
CA PRO A 330 20.86 13.60 -25.72
C PRO A 330 20.88 14.10 -27.17
N ARG A 331 19.88 14.91 -27.54
CA ARG A 331 19.61 15.44 -28.89
C ARG A 331 19.08 14.43 -29.91
N ASP A 332 18.84 13.17 -29.55
CA ASP A 332 18.09 12.29 -30.42
C ASP A 332 16.65 12.83 -30.61
N ILE A 333 16.13 12.75 -31.83
CA ILE A 333 14.74 13.07 -32.15
C ILE A 333 14.00 11.76 -32.41
N ILE A 334 12.94 11.54 -31.65
CA ILE A 334 12.10 10.35 -31.74
C ILE A 334 10.67 10.72 -32.15
N THR A 335 9.94 9.78 -32.76
CA THR A 335 8.52 9.94 -33.11
C THR A 335 7.67 9.08 -32.19
N THR A 336 6.84 9.71 -31.36
CA THR A 336 5.90 9.03 -30.45
C THR A 336 4.78 8.30 -31.20
N ALA A 337 4.02 7.45 -30.51
CA ALA A 337 2.85 6.75 -31.05
C ALA A 337 1.75 7.69 -31.54
N SER A 338 1.66 8.92 -31.00
CA SER A 338 0.72 9.94 -31.47
C SER A 338 1.16 10.62 -32.78
N GLY A 339 2.36 10.31 -33.29
CA GLY A 339 2.96 10.93 -34.46
C GLY A 339 3.73 12.22 -34.18
N GLN A 340 3.76 12.69 -32.92
CA GLN A 340 4.56 13.87 -32.54
C GLN A 340 6.04 13.52 -32.45
N THR A 341 6.90 14.45 -32.88
CA THR A 341 8.35 14.34 -32.71
C THR A 341 8.80 15.00 -31.40
N VAL A 342 9.75 14.37 -30.71
CA VAL A 342 10.31 14.84 -29.44
C VAL A 342 11.83 14.85 -29.54
N GLU A 343 12.45 15.99 -29.29
CA GLU A 343 13.89 16.09 -29.07
C GLU A 343 14.20 15.75 -27.61
N VAL A 344 15.01 14.71 -27.39
CA VAL A 344 15.36 14.23 -26.06
C VAL A 344 16.58 15.00 -25.57
N PHE A 345 16.39 16.00 -24.72
CA PHE A 345 17.52 16.73 -24.15
C PHE A 345 18.21 15.94 -23.01
N ASP A 346 17.42 15.29 -22.17
CA ASP A 346 17.89 14.59 -20.98
C ASP A 346 17.34 13.16 -20.95
N THR A 347 18.22 12.16 -20.93
CA THR A 347 17.83 10.75 -20.90
C THR A 347 17.39 10.28 -19.51
N ASP A 348 17.58 11.10 -18.47
CA ASP A 348 17.03 10.92 -17.11
C ASP A 348 15.59 11.44 -17.00
N ALA A 349 15.03 11.92 -18.11
CA ALA A 349 13.62 12.29 -18.23
C ALA A 349 12.83 11.19 -18.99
N GLU A 350 13.23 9.92 -18.86
CA GLU A 350 12.69 8.77 -19.58
C GLU A 350 11.23 8.48 -19.25
N GLY A 351 10.81 8.69 -18.00
CA GLY A 351 9.47 8.33 -17.53
C GLY A 351 8.36 9.02 -18.32
N ARG A 352 8.55 10.28 -18.72
CA ARG A 352 7.53 11.01 -19.50
C ARG A 352 7.46 10.54 -20.95
N LEU A 353 8.57 10.02 -21.50
CA LEU A 353 8.63 9.52 -22.88
C LEU A 353 7.84 8.23 -23.02
N LEU A 354 8.09 7.25 -22.14
CA LEU A 354 7.34 5.99 -22.16
C LEU A 354 5.86 6.19 -21.80
N LEU A 355 5.55 7.11 -20.87
CA LEU A 355 4.17 7.46 -20.52
C LEU A 355 3.43 8.13 -21.68
N ALA A 356 4.08 8.94 -22.51
CA ALA A 356 3.44 9.55 -23.67
C ALA A 356 2.83 8.49 -24.61
N ASP A 357 3.59 7.44 -24.91
CA ASP A 357 3.10 6.32 -25.74
C ASP A 357 2.02 5.52 -25.01
N CYS A 358 2.21 5.20 -23.72
CA CYS A 358 1.22 4.45 -22.94
C CYS A 358 -0.12 5.20 -22.75
N LEU A 359 -0.07 6.52 -22.53
CA LEU A 359 -1.26 7.39 -22.44
C LEU A 359 -1.99 7.44 -23.78
N HIS A 360 -1.25 7.61 -24.88
CA HIS A 360 -1.83 7.60 -26.22
C HIS A 360 -2.49 6.25 -26.53
N TYR A 361 -1.80 5.15 -26.25
CA TYR A 361 -2.34 3.80 -26.38
C TYR A 361 -3.61 3.60 -25.54
N ALA A 362 -3.59 4.00 -24.26
CA ALA A 362 -4.74 3.88 -23.38
C ALA A 362 -5.96 4.67 -23.90
N ALA A 363 -5.74 5.91 -24.33
CA ALA A 363 -6.78 6.79 -24.86
C ALA A 363 -7.42 6.23 -26.14
N THR A 364 -6.59 5.82 -27.09
CA THR A 364 -7.05 5.39 -28.43
C THR A 364 -7.59 3.97 -28.45
N ARG A 365 -7.01 3.06 -27.65
CA ARG A 365 -7.41 1.65 -27.63
C ARG A 365 -8.69 1.41 -26.84
N PHE A 366 -8.91 2.15 -25.75
CA PHE A 366 -9.99 1.85 -24.79
C PHE A 366 -11.07 2.92 -24.68
N ASN A 367 -10.86 4.13 -25.22
CA ASN A 367 -11.78 5.26 -25.09
C ASN A 367 -12.35 5.42 -23.65
N PRO A 368 -11.47 5.55 -22.64
CA PRO A 368 -11.88 5.57 -21.24
C PRO A 368 -12.58 6.89 -20.87
N LEU A 369 -13.41 6.84 -19.82
CA LEU A 369 -14.04 8.04 -19.24
C LEU A 369 -13.01 8.99 -18.65
N VAL A 370 -11.99 8.43 -17.99
CA VAL A 370 -10.91 9.15 -17.32
C VAL A 370 -9.64 8.32 -17.45
N ILE A 371 -8.50 8.99 -17.63
CA ILE A 371 -7.16 8.41 -17.51
C ILE A 371 -6.49 9.02 -16.29
N VAL A 372 -5.91 8.18 -15.43
CA VAL A 372 -5.09 8.59 -14.29
C VAL A 372 -3.73 7.92 -14.42
N ASP A 373 -2.65 8.70 -14.58
CA ASP A 373 -1.30 8.15 -14.52
C ASP A 373 -0.71 8.23 -13.10
N LEU A 374 0.15 7.25 -12.79
CA LEU A 374 0.88 7.15 -11.53
C LEU A 374 2.35 6.94 -11.87
N ALA A 375 3.22 7.83 -11.38
CA ALA A 375 4.64 7.80 -11.73
C ALA A 375 5.54 8.45 -10.67
N THR A 376 6.70 7.85 -10.43
CA THR A 376 7.86 8.46 -9.75
C THR A 376 8.58 9.38 -10.73
N LEU A 377 7.92 10.49 -11.13
CA LEU A 377 8.31 11.18 -12.36
C LEU A 377 9.41 12.24 -12.18
N THR A 378 9.34 13.06 -11.12
CA THR A 378 10.29 14.17 -10.95
C THR A 378 10.69 14.34 -9.50
N TYR A 379 11.99 14.51 -9.29
CA TYR A 379 12.54 14.86 -7.98
C TYR A 379 12.09 16.26 -7.51
N SER A 380 11.71 17.14 -8.44
CA SER A 380 11.19 18.47 -8.13
C SER A 380 9.91 18.46 -7.29
N VAL A 381 9.04 17.44 -7.45
CA VAL A 381 7.86 17.26 -6.59
C VAL A 381 8.28 17.08 -5.14
N THR A 382 9.28 16.24 -4.87
CA THR A 382 9.80 16.03 -3.51
C THR A 382 10.41 17.29 -2.93
N ARG A 383 11.06 18.14 -3.74
CA ARG A 383 11.55 19.45 -3.28
C ARG A 383 10.43 20.45 -2.98
N GLY A 384 9.32 20.38 -3.71
CA GLY A 384 8.19 21.30 -3.53
C GLY A 384 7.24 20.90 -2.40
N LEU A 385 6.85 19.63 -2.35
CA LEU A 385 5.81 19.10 -1.46
C LEU A 385 6.37 18.24 -0.30
N GLY A 386 7.68 17.99 -0.29
CA GLY A 386 8.33 17.10 0.67
C GLY A 386 8.08 15.62 0.38
N SER A 387 8.21 14.78 1.40
CA SER A 387 8.09 13.32 1.28
C SER A 387 6.74 12.76 1.74
N ILE A 388 5.76 13.63 2.02
CA ILE A 388 4.47 13.24 2.61
C ILE A 388 3.33 13.39 1.60
N PHE A 389 3.38 14.40 0.74
CA PHE A 389 2.35 14.68 -0.27
C PHE A 389 2.89 14.36 -1.67
N ALA A 390 2.04 13.76 -2.49
CA ALA A 390 2.31 13.43 -3.88
C ALA A 390 1.80 14.53 -4.82
#